data_AF-A0A1T6T304-F1
#
_entry.id   AF-A0A1T6T304-F1
#
_cell.length_a   1.000
_cell.length_b   1.000
_cell.length_c   1.000
_cell.angle_alpha   90.00
_cell.angle_beta   90.00
_cell.angle_gamma   90.00
#
_symmetry.space_group_name_H-M   'P 1'
#
loop_
_entity.id
_entity.type
_entity.pdbx_description
1 polymer ?
#
loop_
_entity_poly.entity_id
_entity_poly.type
_entity_poly.pdbx_seq_one_letter_code
_entity_poly.pdbx_strand_id
1 'polypeptide(L)'
;MSSEDTKDVLHPVDPRKAREQAADHLGFMAGVPFDLGDGEMWELPNPAFLDTEQRKRYRDYQRDMKALDKETVDHPFIDGKTIEQNVYPYLKDGKDYDPDEQLCIALMGEDIYAKFLAAGGVPGQIDTHWKVMQRQLEERTKIDSKSN
;
A
#
# COMPACT_ATOMS: atom_id res chain seq x y z
N MET A 1 31.44 22.05 -34.53
CA MET A 1 30.08 21.56 -34.22
C MET A 1 30.28 20.37 -33.31
N SER A 2 30.11 20.57 -32.00
CA SER A 2 30.33 19.50 -31.01
C SER A 2 29.23 18.46 -31.14
N SER A 3 29.64 17.26 -31.53
CA SER A 3 28.97 16.02 -31.14
C SER A 3 29.10 15.82 -29.62
N GLU A 4 28.14 15.08 -29.05
CA GLU A 4 28.08 14.58 -27.67
C GLU A 4 27.40 15.48 -26.64
N ASP A 5 26.08 15.27 -26.48
CA ASP A 5 25.50 15.10 -25.13
C ASP A 5 24.24 14.21 -25.19
N THR A 6 24.35 13.05 -25.82
CA THR A 6 23.45 11.90 -25.53
C THR A 6 24.00 11.20 -24.30
N LYS A 7 23.72 11.74 -23.10
CA LYS A 7 23.99 11.03 -21.85
C LYS A 7 22.95 9.91 -21.67
N ASP A 8 23.44 8.68 -21.58
CA ASP A 8 22.79 7.45 -21.11
C ASP A 8 21.61 7.71 -20.16
N VAL A 9 20.38 7.28 -20.45
CA VAL A 9 19.87 5.90 -20.44
C VAL A 9 20.18 5.18 -19.11
N LEU A 10 19.24 5.24 -18.16
CA LEU A 10 19.04 4.25 -17.08
C LEU A 10 20.22 3.96 -16.12
N HIS A 11 20.97 4.98 -15.69
CA HIS A 11 21.95 4.84 -14.61
C HIS A 11 21.63 5.76 -13.42
N PRO A 12 20.68 5.39 -12.54
CA PRO A 12 20.39 6.17 -11.35
C PRO A 12 21.58 6.14 -10.39
N VAL A 13 22.02 7.35 -10.02
CA VAL A 13 23.17 7.57 -9.11
C VAL A 13 22.79 7.49 -7.62
N ASP A 14 21.49 7.45 -7.31
CA ASP A 14 20.94 7.41 -5.94
C ASP A 14 19.60 6.63 -5.92
N PRO A 15 19.30 5.85 -4.85
CA PRO A 15 18.09 5.03 -4.77
C PRO A 15 16.75 5.78 -4.96
N ARG A 16 16.65 7.04 -4.54
CA ARG A 16 15.41 7.83 -4.75
C ARG A 16 15.22 8.14 -6.23
N LYS A 17 16.29 8.54 -6.92
CA LYS A 17 16.25 8.76 -8.37
C LYS A 17 15.98 7.46 -9.13
N ALA A 18 16.50 6.33 -8.66
CA ALA A 18 16.20 5.02 -9.24
C ALA A 18 14.71 4.70 -9.17
N ARG A 19 14.10 4.96 -8.01
CA ARG A 19 12.67 4.78 -7.77
C ARG A 19 11.83 5.66 -8.69
N GLU A 20 12.13 6.97 -8.74
CA GLU A 20 11.43 7.93 -9.60
C GLU A 20 11.54 7.54 -11.08
N GLN A 21 12.75 7.22 -11.57
CA GLN A 21 12.96 6.77 -12.95
C GLN A 21 12.22 5.48 -13.29
N ALA A 22 12.21 4.50 -12.38
CA ALA A 22 11.51 3.24 -12.59
C ALA A 22 9.99 3.46 -12.63
N ALA A 23 9.45 4.28 -11.73
CA ALA A 23 8.04 4.63 -11.68
C ALA A 23 7.60 5.38 -12.95
N ASP A 24 8.38 6.37 -13.39
CA ASP A 24 8.15 7.12 -14.62
C ASP A 24 8.18 6.20 -15.86
N HIS A 25 9.20 5.33 -15.95
CA HIS A 25 9.35 4.39 -17.06
C HIS A 25 8.18 3.40 -17.15
N LEU A 26 7.73 2.89 -16.01
CA LEU A 26 6.65 1.89 -15.92
C LEU A 26 5.25 2.53 -15.85
N GLY A 27 5.17 3.87 -15.80
CA GLY A 27 3.93 4.62 -15.85
C GLY A 27 3.02 4.40 -14.66
N PHE A 28 3.59 4.33 -13.44
CA PHE A 28 2.88 4.27 -12.17
C PHE A 28 3.45 5.27 -11.15
N MET A 29 2.70 5.58 -10.09
CA MET A 29 3.14 6.54 -9.07
C MET A 29 4.27 5.99 -8.21
N ALA A 30 5.35 6.75 -7.99
CA ALA A 30 6.45 6.32 -7.12
C ALA A 30 6.06 6.25 -5.63
N GLY A 31 5.13 7.11 -5.21
CA GLY A 31 4.63 7.26 -3.84
C GLY A 31 3.74 8.50 -3.72
N VAL A 32 3.24 8.76 -2.50
CA VAL A 32 2.38 9.92 -2.17
C VAL A 32 2.94 10.62 -0.93
N PRO A 33 3.34 11.90 -1.01
CA PRO A 33 3.82 12.65 0.16
C PRO A 33 2.66 13.12 1.04
N PHE A 34 2.89 13.07 2.36
CA PHE A 34 2.02 13.57 3.41
C PHE A 34 2.83 14.50 4.33
N ASP A 35 2.23 15.65 4.68
CA ASP A 35 2.76 16.58 5.67
C ASP A 35 2.36 16.10 7.07
N LEU A 36 3.36 15.90 7.94
CA LEU A 36 3.17 15.45 9.31
C LEU A 36 3.19 16.61 10.32
N GLY A 37 3.23 17.86 9.84
CA GLY A 37 3.41 19.04 10.68
C GLY A 37 4.88 19.31 11.00
N ASP A 38 5.14 20.53 11.51
CA ASP A 38 6.48 20.98 11.91
C ASP A 38 7.58 20.86 10.84
N GLY A 39 7.19 20.83 9.56
CA GLY A 39 8.08 20.67 8.42
C GLY A 39 8.55 19.22 8.18
N GLU A 40 8.00 18.25 8.91
CA GLU A 40 8.26 16.83 8.71
C GLU A 40 7.34 16.28 7.61
N MET A 41 7.94 15.59 6.65
CA MET A 41 7.22 14.96 5.54
C MET A 41 7.43 13.46 5.60
N TRP A 42 6.37 12.71 5.32
CA TRP A 42 6.44 11.28 5.10
C TRP A 42 5.87 10.91 3.75
N GLU A 43 6.50 9.97 3.05
CA GLU A 43 6.04 9.49 1.77
C GLU A 43 5.48 8.08 1.92
N LEU A 44 4.21 7.90 1.55
CA LEU A 44 3.61 6.59 1.33
C LEU A 44 4.26 5.98 0.08
N PRO A 45 5.13 4.95 0.21
CA PRO A 45 5.80 4.37 -0.94
C PRO A 45 4.79 3.59 -1.79
N ASN A 46 5.06 3.50 -3.09
CA ASN A 46 4.38 2.52 -3.93
C ASN A 46 4.63 1.08 -3.40
N PRO A 47 3.64 0.16 -3.48
CA PRO A 47 3.81 -1.23 -3.05
C PRO A 47 5.07 -1.94 -3.60
N ALA A 48 5.50 -1.61 -4.82
CA ALA A 48 6.71 -2.17 -5.42
C ALA A 48 8.00 -1.78 -4.66
N PHE A 49 7.98 -0.64 -3.98
CA PHE A 49 9.16 0.00 -3.37
C PHE A 49 9.19 -0.06 -1.85
N LEU A 50 8.32 -0.85 -1.21
CA LEU A 50 8.42 -1.08 0.23
C LEU A 50 9.83 -1.57 0.61
N ASP A 51 10.41 -1.00 1.65
CA ASP A 51 11.67 -1.52 2.19
C ASP A 51 11.49 -2.87 2.90
N THR A 52 12.58 -3.48 3.37
CA THR A 52 12.53 -4.81 4.01
C THR A 52 11.67 -4.84 5.28
N GLU A 53 11.71 -3.78 6.08
CA GLU A 53 10.99 -3.68 7.35
C GLU A 53 9.50 -3.45 7.11
N GLN A 54 9.16 -2.50 6.21
CA GLN A 54 7.82 -2.26 5.74
C GLN A 54 7.21 -3.51 5.11
N ARG A 55 7.95 -4.24 4.26
CA ARG A 55 7.48 -5.52 3.70
C ARG A 55 7.23 -6.56 4.77
N LYS A 56 8.02 -6.59 5.85
CA LYS A 56 7.77 -7.51 6.97
C LYS A 56 6.46 -7.15 7.66
N ARG A 57 6.30 -5.90 8.11
CA ARG A 57 5.08 -5.42 8.77
C ARG A 57 3.83 -5.59 7.88
N TYR A 58 3.92 -5.23 6.61
CA TYR A 58 2.81 -5.38 5.67
C TYR A 58 2.41 -6.85 5.45
N ARG A 59 3.37 -7.78 5.41
CA ARG A 59 3.06 -9.22 5.36
C ARG A 59 2.40 -9.71 6.64
N ASP A 60 2.82 -9.21 7.79
CA ASP A 60 2.21 -9.57 9.07
C ASP A 60 0.78 -9.01 9.16
N TYR A 61 0.54 -7.76 8.71
CA TYR A 61 -0.80 -7.21 8.50
C TYR A 61 -1.66 -8.08 7.58
N GLN A 62 -1.13 -8.53 6.44
CA GLN A 62 -1.86 -9.42 5.54
C GLN A 62 -2.21 -10.78 6.16
N ARG A 63 -1.37 -11.29 7.07
CA ARG A 63 -1.66 -12.51 7.83
C ARG A 63 -2.77 -12.25 8.84
N ASP A 64 -2.71 -11.12 9.53
CA ASP A 64 -3.72 -10.70 10.48
C ASP A 64 -5.09 -10.53 9.83
N MET A 65 -5.14 -9.89 8.66
CA MET A 65 -6.36 -9.78 7.85
C MET A 65 -6.99 -11.12 7.45
N LYS A 66 -6.17 -12.17 7.29
CA LYS A 66 -6.64 -13.53 7.00
C LYS A 66 -7.09 -14.30 8.24
N ALA A 67 -6.60 -13.87 9.41
CA ALA A 67 -6.86 -14.48 10.70
C ALA A 67 -7.94 -13.73 11.50
N LEU A 68 -8.63 -12.76 10.89
CA LEU A 68 -9.78 -12.10 11.48
C LEU A 68 -10.87 -13.13 11.81
N ASP A 69 -11.67 -12.80 12.81
CA ASP A 69 -12.78 -13.62 13.25
C ASP A 69 -13.80 -13.75 12.13
N LYS A 70 -14.34 -14.96 12.01
CA LYS A 70 -15.26 -15.33 10.94
C LYS A 70 -16.54 -15.90 11.49
N GLU A 71 -17.61 -15.63 10.78
CA GLU A 71 -18.93 -16.18 11.03
C GLU A 71 -19.40 -17.00 9.82
N THR A 72 -20.20 -18.01 10.12
CA THR A 72 -20.92 -18.77 9.10
C THR A 72 -22.30 -18.16 8.95
N VAL A 73 -22.60 -17.64 7.76
CA VAL A 73 -23.90 -17.05 7.43
C VAL A 73 -24.53 -17.79 6.26
N ASP A 74 -25.84 -17.66 6.11
CA ASP A 74 -26.54 -18.22 4.96
C ASP A 74 -26.11 -17.53 3.66
N HIS A 75 -25.96 -18.32 2.61
CA HIS A 75 -25.58 -17.82 1.30
C HIS A 75 -26.72 -16.93 0.76
N PRO A 76 -26.47 -15.66 0.41
CA PRO A 76 -27.51 -14.68 0.12
C PRO A 76 -28.38 -15.02 -1.09
N PHE A 77 -27.92 -15.93 -1.96
CA PHE A 77 -28.61 -16.33 -3.20
C PHE A 77 -28.91 -17.82 -3.33
N ILE A 78 -28.52 -18.67 -2.36
CA ILE A 78 -28.69 -20.12 -2.48
C ILE A 78 -29.21 -20.69 -1.16
N ASP A 79 -30.49 -21.03 -1.14
CA ASP A 79 -31.14 -21.61 0.03
C ASP A 79 -30.44 -22.89 0.50
N GLY A 80 -30.23 -22.98 1.81
CA GLY A 80 -29.60 -24.14 2.46
C GLY A 80 -28.09 -24.26 2.25
N LYS A 81 -27.44 -23.28 1.60
CA LYS A 81 -25.98 -23.17 1.61
C LYS A 81 -25.53 -22.12 2.61
N THR A 82 -24.42 -22.38 3.27
CA THR A 82 -23.74 -21.39 4.12
C THR A 82 -22.41 -20.98 3.52
N ILE A 83 -21.96 -19.78 3.87
CA ILE A 83 -20.64 -19.25 3.53
C ILE A 83 -19.95 -18.76 4.80
N GLU A 84 -18.62 -18.84 4.78
CA GLU A 84 -17.78 -18.25 5.81
C GLU A 84 -17.41 -16.83 5.37
N GLN A 85 -17.69 -15.84 6.21
CA GLN A 85 -17.32 -14.45 5.99
C GLN A 85 -16.67 -13.85 7.25
N ASN A 86 -15.92 -12.78 7.08
CA ASN A 86 -15.40 -12.04 8.23
C ASN A 86 -16.56 -11.38 8.99
N VAL A 87 -16.50 -11.39 10.31
CA VAL A 87 -17.44 -10.64 11.16
C VAL A 87 -17.29 -9.14 10.85
N TYR A 88 -18.40 -8.41 10.77
CA TYR A 88 -18.40 -6.96 10.60
C TYR A 88 -19.19 -6.25 11.72
N PRO A 89 -18.64 -5.23 12.41
CA PRO A 89 -17.28 -4.70 12.31
C PRO A 89 -16.19 -5.76 12.56
N TYR A 90 -15.00 -5.55 11.98
CA TYR A 90 -13.94 -6.57 12.03
C TYR A 90 -13.47 -6.82 13.45
N LEU A 91 -13.35 -8.10 13.78
CA LEU A 91 -12.81 -8.57 15.05
C LEU A 91 -11.58 -9.46 14.80
N LYS A 92 -10.66 -9.45 15.76
CA LYS A 92 -9.55 -10.40 15.84
C LYS A 92 -9.45 -10.90 17.28
N ASP A 93 -9.58 -12.21 17.46
CA ASP A 93 -9.57 -12.85 18.78
C ASP A 93 -10.62 -12.23 19.73
N GLY A 94 -11.80 -11.89 19.20
CA GLY A 94 -12.92 -11.28 19.93
C GLY A 94 -12.75 -9.80 20.28
N LYS A 95 -11.73 -9.11 19.73
CA LYS A 95 -11.48 -7.69 19.97
C LYS A 95 -11.65 -6.87 18.69
N ASP A 96 -12.11 -5.63 18.85
CA ASP A 96 -12.20 -4.66 17.76
C ASP A 96 -10.87 -4.56 17.02
N TYR A 97 -10.95 -4.68 15.70
CA TYR A 97 -9.80 -4.61 14.81
C TYR A 97 -10.09 -3.58 13.72
N ASP A 98 -9.28 -2.54 13.63
CA ASP A 98 -9.37 -1.52 12.58
C ASP A 98 -8.32 -1.79 11.50
N PRO A 99 -8.72 -2.31 10.31
CA PRO A 99 -7.78 -2.61 9.25
C PRO A 99 -7.04 -1.39 8.71
N ASP A 100 -7.68 -0.23 8.67
CA ASP A 100 -7.11 0.97 8.05
C ASP A 100 -6.00 1.51 8.95
N GLU A 101 -6.24 1.54 10.27
CA GLU A 101 -5.21 1.86 11.27
C GLU A 101 -4.05 0.86 11.19
N GLN A 102 -4.33 -0.44 11.17
CA GLN A 102 -3.28 -1.46 11.13
C GLN A 102 -2.48 -1.42 9.83
N LEU A 103 -3.11 -1.07 8.70
CA LEU A 103 -2.40 -0.83 7.44
C LEU A 103 -1.46 0.38 7.57
N CYS A 104 -1.92 1.47 8.18
CA CYS A 104 -1.09 2.65 8.43
C CYS A 104 0.14 2.27 9.24
N ILE A 105 -0.05 1.65 10.40
CA ILE A 105 1.03 1.18 11.28
C ILE A 105 2.00 0.26 10.52
N ALA A 106 1.47 -0.63 9.67
CA ALA A 106 2.31 -1.52 8.89
C ALA A 106 3.23 -0.77 7.90
N LEU A 107 2.71 0.26 7.24
CA LEU A 107 3.42 1.01 6.21
C LEU A 107 4.36 2.08 6.78
N MET A 108 3.93 2.82 7.80
CA MET A 108 4.68 3.95 8.34
C MET A 108 5.41 3.65 9.66
N GLY A 109 4.99 2.61 10.41
CA GLY A 109 5.45 2.34 11.76
C GLY A 109 4.70 3.16 12.82
N GLU A 110 4.75 2.73 14.08
CA GLU A 110 3.98 3.35 15.18
C GLU A 110 4.36 4.82 15.43
N ASP A 111 5.66 5.13 15.40
CA ASP A 111 6.15 6.49 15.69
C ASP A 111 5.68 7.51 14.65
N ILE A 112 5.76 7.16 13.36
CA ILE A 112 5.31 8.03 12.28
C ILE A 112 3.78 8.10 12.26
N TYR A 113 3.10 7.00 12.59
CA TYR A 113 1.64 6.98 12.67
C TYR A 113 1.10 7.92 13.74
N ALA A 114 1.75 7.97 14.91
CA ALA A 114 1.39 8.93 15.94
C ALA A 114 1.50 10.38 15.45
N LYS A 115 2.55 10.70 14.68
CA LYS A 115 2.72 12.03 14.07
C LYS A 115 1.68 12.31 12.98
N PHE A 116 1.39 11.32 12.14
CA PHE A 116 0.35 11.42 11.11
C PHE A 116 -1.02 11.74 11.73
N LEU A 117 -1.40 11.06 12.82
CA LEU A 117 -2.63 11.36 13.54
C LEU A 117 -2.61 12.76 14.17
N ALA A 118 -1.48 13.17 14.76
CA ALA A 118 -1.34 14.50 15.36
C ALA A 118 -1.46 15.63 14.32
N ALA A 119 -1.05 15.37 13.07
CA ALA A 119 -1.22 16.27 11.94
C ALA A 119 -2.66 16.32 11.38
N GLY A 120 -3.58 15.52 11.93
CA GLY A 120 -4.96 15.41 11.45
C GLY A 120 -5.13 14.40 10.29
N GLY A 121 -4.13 13.55 10.06
CA GLY A 121 -4.20 12.45 9.11
C GLY A 121 -5.25 11.41 9.52
N VAL A 122 -5.92 10.83 8.52
CA VAL A 122 -6.97 9.82 8.75
C VAL A 122 -6.58 8.51 8.07
N PRO A 123 -6.64 7.35 8.75
CA PRO A 123 -6.20 6.07 8.20
C PRO A 123 -6.81 5.70 6.83
N GLY A 124 -8.11 5.98 6.64
CA GLY A 124 -8.79 5.71 5.36
C GLY A 124 -8.21 6.46 4.15
N GLN A 125 -7.48 7.57 4.36
CA GLN A 125 -6.75 8.26 3.28
C GLN A 125 -5.60 7.38 2.77
N ILE A 126 -4.85 6.75 3.67
CA ILE A 126 -3.73 5.87 3.32
C ILE A 126 -4.25 4.63 2.59
N ASP A 127 -5.31 3.99 3.10
CA ASP A 127 -5.92 2.84 2.43
C ASP A 127 -6.39 3.16 1.00
N THR A 128 -7.02 4.33 0.81
CA THR A 128 -7.48 4.77 -0.51
C THR A 128 -6.31 4.96 -1.48
N HIS A 129 -5.26 5.69 -1.09
CA HIS A 129 -4.08 5.89 -1.94
C HIS A 129 -3.32 4.59 -2.20
N TRP A 130 -3.25 3.71 -1.20
CA TRP A 130 -2.65 2.39 -1.32
C TRP A 130 -3.37 1.54 -2.38
N LYS A 131 -4.71 1.46 -2.31
CA LYS A 131 -5.53 0.76 -3.29
C LYS A 131 -5.38 1.32 -4.70
N VAL A 132 -5.28 2.65 -4.83
CA VAL A 132 -5.03 3.30 -6.14
C VAL A 132 -3.68 2.83 -6.72
N MET A 133 -2.61 2.84 -5.93
CA MET A 133 -1.29 2.39 -6.41
C MET A 133 -1.25 0.90 -6.73
N GLN A 134 -1.91 0.06 -5.91
CA GLN A 134 -2.04 -1.37 -6.19
C GLN A 134 -2.77 -1.62 -7.51
N ARG A 135 -3.91 -0.95 -7.72
CA ARG A 135 -4.69 -1.08 -8.95
C ARG A 135 -3.91 -0.65 -10.19
N GLN A 136 -3.15 0.45 -10.10
CA GLN A 136 -2.25 0.87 -11.20
C GLN A 136 -1.24 -0.21 -11.56
N LEU A 137 -0.57 -0.81 -10.56
CA LEU A 137 0.38 -1.90 -10.79
C LEU A 137 -0.28 -3.12 -11.44
N GLU A 138 -1.45 -3.52 -10.94
CA GLU A 138 -2.19 -4.66 -11.48
C GLU A 138 -2.64 -4.44 -12.92
N GLU A 139 -3.18 -3.26 -13.23
CA GLU A 139 -3.61 -2.90 -14.58
C GLU A 139 -2.43 -2.88 -15.56
N ARG A 140 -1.27 -2.34 -15.15
CA ARG A 140 -0.05 -2.36 -15.97
C ARG A 140 0.47 -3.78 -16.21
N THR A 141 0.52 -4.60 -15.16
CA THR A 141 0.96 -6.00 -15.27
C THR A 141 0.06 -6.80 -16.22
N LYS A 142 -1.26 -6.55 -16.19
CA LYS A 142 -2.23 -7.18 -17.10
C LYS A 142 -2.07 -6.75 -18.56
N ILE A 143 -1.74 -5.48 -18.81
CA ILE A 143 -1.47 -4.97 -20.16
C ILE A 143 -0.20 -5.61 -20.71
N ASP A 144 0.87 -5.61 -19.93
CA ASP A 144 2.16 -6.21 -20.32
C ASP A 144 2.03 -7.71 -20.61
N SER A 145 1.26 -8.44 -19.79
CA SER A 145 0.97 -9.87 -20.00
C SER A 145 0.16 -10.18 -21.27
N LYS A 146 -0.51 -9.17 -21.87
CA LYS A 146 -1.25 -9.31 -23.13
C LYS A 146 -0.43 -8.87 -24.35
N SER A 147 0.71 -8.24 -24.14
CA SER A 147 1.59 -7.74 -25.19
C SER A 147 2.83 -8.62 -25.43
N ASN A 148 2.98 -9.72 -24.67
CA ASN A 148 4.00 -10.76 -24.85
C ASN A 148 3.43 -12.04 -25.46
#